data_AF-A0A8S0ZQ86-F1
#
_entry.id   AF-A0A8S0ZQ86-F1
#
_cell.length_a   1.000
_cell.length_b   1.000
_cell.length_c   1.000
_cell.angle_alpha   90.00
_cell.angle_beta   90.00
_cell.angle_gamma   90.00
#
_symmetry.space_group_name_H-M   'P 1'
#
loop_
_entity.id
_entity.type
_entity.pdbx_description
1 polymer ?
#
loop_
_entity_poly.entity_id
_entity_poly.type
_entity_poly.pdbx_seq_one_letter_code
_entity_poly.pdbx_strand_id
1 'polypeptide(L)'
;MTSRQFFPVKLDGVVYDLQSFLRDHPGGVNTLKYYKGKSVLQAMEKFGHSTSAYHMMNDLKVDGDDLKDFNLTGEVSENGRIITSEENSRNTEEIKFLEELEGRLDWSKPILNQLDLIAPHYDKWMNTAVYRKCRIFANPLLESATYTPWYFVPIFWVPIILYTGITQYLEHVACGDVCQQIPLTNLQYIYHVVLGVLIWTALEYTIHRWVFHLNPGSSVIMIKFHFLIHGIHHKMPFDGLRQVFPPVPASILSVLFHNMLKPLLFYPRITTTGSLIGYLTYDMIHYYVHHGSPSAGSYLYTMKRYHSNHHFINHDKAYGISSKLWDYVFRTIVQVKQLGFNLHW
;
A
#
# COMPACT_ATOMS: atom_id res chain seq x y z
N MET A 1 32.05 11.61 9.06
CA MET A 1 30.94 10.91 9.76
C MET A 1 29.78 11.89 9.85
N THR A 2 28.83 11.83 8.91
CA THR A 2 27.61 12.64 9.00
C THR A 2 26.80 12.14 10.18
N SER A 3 26.62 12.98 11.20
CA SER A 3 25.78 12.67 12.36
C SER A 3 24.41 12.19 11.86
N ARG A 4 24.03 10.96 12.20
CA ARG A 4 22.68 10.44 11.95
C ARG A 4 21.69 11.44 12.53
N GLN A 5 20.83 12.02 11.69
CA GLN A 5 19.75 12.86 12.21
C GLN A 5 18.84 11.97 13.06
N PHE A 6 18.48 12.45 14.25
CA PHE A 6 17.70 11.71 15.23
C PHE A 6 16.43 12.49 15.55
N PHE A 7 15.29 11.79 15.63
CA PHE A 7 14.00 12.36 16.00
C PHE A 7 13.39 11.56 17.16
N PRO A 8 13.87 11.79 18.40
CA PRO A 8 13.39 11.03 19.54
C PRO A 8 11.99 11.45 19.95
N VAL A 9 11.17 10.50 20.35
CA VAL A 9 9.91 10.71 21.08
C VAL A 9 9.80 9.73 22.24
N LYS A 10 8.97 10.04 23.24
CA LYS A 10 8.69 9.16 24.39
C LYS A 10 7.27 8.61 24.31
N LEU A 11 7.09 7.32 24.56
CA LEU A 11 5.79 6.67 24.75
C LEU A 11 5.93 5.70 25.93
N ASP A 12 5.11 5.87 26.96
CA ASP A 12 5.13 5.04 28.18
C ASP A 12 6.53 4.85 28.81
N GLY A 13 7.35 5.90 28.79
CA GLY A 13 8.72 5.88 29.34
C GLY A 13 9.78 5.27 28.41
N VAL A 14 9.39 4.71 27.27
CA VAL A 14 10.28 4.16 26.25
C VAL A 14 10.59 5.23 25.19
N VAL A 15 11.82 5.23 24.67
CA VAL A 15 12.29 6.17 23.64
C VAL A 15 12.25 5.51 22.26
N TYR A 16 11.76 6.25 21.27
CA TYR A 16 11.62 5.83 19.88
C TYR A 16 12.24 6.87 18.94
N ASP A 17 12.90 6.45 17.88
CA ASP A 17 13.44 7.32 16.83
C ASP A 17 12.54 7.31 15.60
N LEU A 18 11.84 8.42 15.38
CA LEU A 18 10.94 8.54 14.24
C LEU A 18 11.66 9.04 12.98
N GLN A 19 12.98 9.28 12.98
CA GLN A 19 13.64 9.98 11.88
C GLN A 19 13.34 9.36 10.51
N SER A 20 13.47 8.03 10.38
CA SER A 20 13.16 7.33 9.13
C SER A 20 11.67 7.36 8.79
N PHE A 21 10.82 7.34 9.82
CA PHE A 21 9.37 7.29 9.67
C PHE A 21 8.71 8.65 9.41
N LEU A 22 9.42 9.76 9.57
CA LEU A 22 8.86 11.11 9.45
C LEU A 22 8.05 11.33 8.16
N ARG A 23 8.56 10.85 7.02
CA ARG A 23 7.92 10.99 5.70
C ARG A 23 6.81 9.98 5.43
N ASP A 24 6.90 8.84 6.10
CA ASP A 24 6.00 7.70 5.94
C ASP A 24 4.79 7.77 6.88
N HIS A 25 4.87 8.61 7.92
CA HIS A 25 3.78 8.79 8.87
C HIS A 25 2.47 9.19 8.16
N PRO A 26 1.38 8.41 8.29
CA PRO A 26 0.12 8.68 7.57
C PRO A 26 -0.49 10.05 7.89
N GLY A 27 -0.23 10.58 9.10
CA GLY A 27 -0.62 11.92 9.53
C GLY A 27 0.29 13.05 9.05
N GLY A 28 1.30 12.79 8.22
CA GLY A 28 2.23 13.78 7.66
C GLY A 28 3.31 14.28 8.62
N VAL A 29 4.48 14.64 8.08
CA VAL A 29 5.65 15.12 8.83
C VAL A 29 5.39 16.41 9.60
N ASN A 30 4.50 17.27 9.07
CA ASN A 30 4.18 18.55 9.68
C ASN A 30 3.46 18.42 11.03
N THR A 31 2.87 17.26 11.33
CA THR A 31 2.25 16.96 12.63
C THR A 31 3.27 16.50 13.67
N LEU A 32 4.31 15.78 13.23
CA LEU A 32 5.32 15.21 14.12
C LEU A 32 6.33 16.24 14.63
N LYS A 33 6.66 17.27 13.83
CA LYS A 33 7.73 18.24 14.12
C LYS A 33 7.67 18.90 15.51
N TYR A 34 6.49 18.97 16.13
CA TYR A 34 6.29 19.58 17.45
C TYR A 34 6.61 18.66 18.64
N TYR A 35 6.83 17.36 18.38
CA TYR A 35 6.98 16.31 19.38
C TYR A 35 8.42 15.82 19.55
N LYS A 36 9.40 16.40 18.84
CA LYS A 36 10.81 16.05 19.03
C LYS A 36 11.22 16.21 20.50
N GLY A 37 11.73 15.14 21.10
CA GLY A 37 12.15 15.06 22.50
C GLY A 37 11.01 14.96 23.52
N LYS A 38 9.74 14.90 23.08
CA LYS A 38 8.56 14.96 23.95
C LYS A 38 7.83 13.63 24.04
N SER A 39 6.96 13.50 25.03
CA SER A 39 5.97 12.42 25.07
C SER A 39 4.92 12.61 23.97
N VAL A 40 4.62 11.54 23.24
CA VAL A 40 3.57 11.50 22.21
C VAL A 40 2.28 10.86 22.71
N LEU A 41 2.22 10.38 23.95
CA LEU A 41 1.11 9.58 24.45
C LEU A 41 -0.26 10.25 24.27
N GLN A 42 -0.40 11.45 24.83
CA GLN A 42 -1.64 12.22 24.72
C GLN A 42 -2.00 12.57 23.27
N ALA A 43 -1.00 12.75 22.40
CA ALA A 43 -1.23 13.02 20.99
C ALA A 43 -1.76 11.78 20.27
N MET A 44 -1.16 10.61 20.54
CA MET A 44 -1.60 9.35 19.95
C MET A 44 -3.05 9.04 20.32
N GLU A 45 -3.42 9.21 21.59
CA GLU A 45 -4.78 9.05 22.11
C GLU A 45 -5.75 10.08 21.52
N LYS A 46 -5.40 11.38 21.56
CA LYS A 46 -6.25 12.46 21.02
C LYS A 46 -6.59 12.28 19.54
N PHE A 47 -5.65 11.80 18.75
CA PHE A 47 -5.85 11.58 17.32
C PHE A 47 -6.39 10.19 16.98
N GLY A 48 -6.60 9.32 17.99
CA GLY A 48 -7.24 8.02 17.82
C GLY A 48 -6.40 7.03 17.01
N HIS A 49 -5.10 6.94 17.31
CA HIS A 49 -4.25 5.93 16.69
C HIS A 49 -4.76 4.51 16.97
N SER A 50 -4.70 3.63 15.98
CA SER A 50 -5.13 2.24 16.11
C SER A 50 -4.13 1.43 16.96
N THR A 51 -4.56 0.27 17.46
CA THR A 51 -3.67 -0.68 18.16
C THR A 51 -2.46 -1.07 17.31
N SER A 52 -2.64 -1.22 15.98
CA SER A 52 -1.54 -1.46 15.04
C SER A 52 -0.51 -0.32 15.00
N ALA A 53 -0.91 0.93 15.21
CA ALA A 53 0.04 2.05 15.25
C ALA A 53 0.88 2.05 16.54
N TYR A 54 0.29 1.66 17.68
CA TYR A 54 1.04 1.45 18.93
C TYR A 54 2.01 0.27 18.79
N HIS A 55 1.57 -0.84 18.18
CA HIS A 55 2.42 -1.98 17.87
C HIS A 55 3.62 -1.59 16.99
N MET A 56 3.38 -0.84 15.91
CA MET A 56 4.44 -0.39 14.98
C MET A 56 5.54 0.44 15.65
N MET A 57 5.25 1.13 16.76
CA MET A 57 6.27 1.87 17.51
C MET A 57 7.44 0.96 17.92
N ASN A 58 7.21 -0.33 18.20
CA ASN A 58 8.28 -1.24 18.61
C ASN A 58 9.40 -1.38 17.58
N ASP A 59 9.12 -1.16 16.28
CA ASP A 59 10.14 -1.18 15.22
C ASP A 59 11.02 0.08 15.20
N LEU A 60 10.58 1.14 15.88
CA LEU A 60 11.26 2.43 15.98
C LEU A 60 11.94 2.60 17.34
N LYS A 61 11.92 1.57 18.20
CA LYS A 61 12.47 1.62 19.55
C LYS A 61 13.99 1.79 19.50
N VAL A 62 14.50 2.62 20.40
CA VAL A 62 15.94 2.88 20.53
C VAL A 62 16.49 2.01 21.64
N ASP A 63 17.57 1.27 21.35
CA ASP A 63 18.25 0.45 22.35
C ASP A 63 19.10 1.32 23.30
N GLY A 64 19.32 0.83 24.53
CA GLY A 64 19.93 1.61 25.61
C GLY A 64 21.32 2.19 25.32
N ASP A 65 22.08 1.59 24.39
CA ASP A 65 23.40 2.09 24.00
C ASP A 65 23.35 3.34 23.09
N ASP A 66 22.27 3.52 22.32
CA ASP A 66 22.06 4.66 21.41
C ASP A 66 21.55 5.92 22.15
N LEU A 67 21.20 5.79 23.44
CA LEU A 67 20.70 6.88 24.27
C LEU A 67 21.81 7.72 24.93
N LYS A 68 23.07 7.30 24.86
CA LYS A 68 24.20 7.90 25.61
C LYS A 68 24.53 9.34 25.21
N ASP A 69 24.10 9.80 24.02
CA ASP A 69 24.45 11.11 23.47
C ASP A 69 23.33 12.17 23.60
N PHE A 70 22.23 11.89 24.31
CA PHE A 70 21.06 12.79 24.32
C PHE A 70 20.70 13.34 25.70
N ASN A 71 20.82 14.67 25.83
CA ASN A 71 20.16 15.45 26.88
C ASN A 71 18.66 15.52 26.59
N LEU A 72 17.91 14.50 27.02
CA LEU A 72 16.46 14.45 26.92
C LEU A 72 15.86 15.44 27.93
N THR A 73 15.59 16.67 27.49
CA THR A 73 14.87 17.68 28.29
C THR A 73 13.39 17.33 28.36
N GLY A 74 13.02 16.57 29.38
CA GLY A 74 11.64 16.27 29.73
C GLY A 74 11.67 15.34 30.92
N GLU A 75 11.25 15.85 32.07
CA GLU A 75 11.23 15.15 33.36
C GLU A 75 10.73 13.71 33.19
N VAL A 76 11.53 12.78 33.71
CA VAL A 76 11.11 11.42 34.00
C VAL A 76 10.34 11.53 35.31
N SER A 77 9.08 11.10 35.35
CA SER A 77 8.35 11.05 36.60
C SER A 77 8.95 9.95 37.48
N GLU A 78 9.52 10.32 38.61
CA GLU A 78 10.05 9.40 39.63
C GLU A 78 8.95 8.76 40.51
N ASN A 79 7.66 9.10 40.36
CA ASN A 79 6.71 8.95 41.47
C ASN A 79 5.33 8.36 41.07
N GLY A 80 5.19 7.03 41.03
CA GLY A 80 3.91 6.33 41.33
C GLY A 80 2.61 6.96 40.79
N ARG A 81 2.44 6.99 39.47
CA ARG A 81 1.32 7.64 38.78
C ARG A 81 0.01 6.85 38.94
N ILE A 82 -1.11 7.54 39.20
CA ILE A 82 -2.47 6.97 39.12
C ILE A 82 -2.77 6.68 37.65
N ILE A 83 -3.04 5.41 37.34
CA ILE A 83 -3.60 4.98 36.05
C ILE A 83 -4.94 5.69 35.89
N THR A 84 -5.06 6.58 34.90
CA THR A 84 -6.34 7.21 34.60
C THR A 84 -7.26 6.17 33.96
N SER A 85 -8.58 6.32 34.12
CA SER A 85 -9.57 5.46 33.43
C SER A 85 -9.40 5.45 31.89
N GLU A 86 -8.65 6.41 31.35
CA GLU A 86 -8.28 6.53 29.94
C GLU A 86 -7.11 5.58 29.55
N GLU A 87 -6.14 5.32 30.43
CA GLU A 87 -5.09 4.30 30.23
C GLU A 87 -5.66 2.87 30.21
N ASN A 88 -6.77 2.64 30.91
CA ASN A 88 -7.49 1.36 30.94
C ASN A 88 -8.36 1.11 29.68
N SER A 89 -8.46 2.10 28.78
CA SER A 89 -9.24 2.02 27.53
C SER A 89 -8.43 1.52 26.33
N ARG A 90 -7.10 1.38 26.46
CA ARG A 90 -6.27 0.72 25.45
C ARG A 90 -6.55 -0.77 25.54
N ASN A 91 -6.83 -1.41 24.41
CA ASN A 91 -6.95 -2.87 24.34
C ASN A 91 -5.57 -3.52 24.47
N THR A 92 -5.00 -3.42 25.68
CA THR A 92 -3.64 -3.85 26.02
C THR A 92 -3.47 -5.34 25.81
N GLU A 93 -4.55 -6.11 25.97
CA GLU A 93 -4.62 -7.53 25.62
C GLU A 93 -4.45 -7.75 24.12
N GLU A 94 -5.10 -6.95 23.28
CA GLU A 94 -4.93 -7.02 21.82
C GLU A 94 -3.52 -6.63 21.38
N ILE A 95 -2.93 -5.59 21.95
CA ILE A 95 -1.53 -5.23 21.64
C ILE A 95 -0.60 -6.39 22.04
N LYS A 96 -0.76 -6.95 23.24
CA LYS A 96 0.02 -8.12 23.67
C LYS A 96 -0.17 -9.33 22.75
N PHE A 97 -1.38 -9.56 22.27
CA PHE A 97 -1.67 -10.63 21.32
C PHE A 97 -1.00 -10.38 19.95
N LEU A 98 -0.97 -9.13 19.47
CA LEU A 98 -0.24 -8.79 18.25
C LEU A 98 1.27 -9.02 18.41
N GLU A 99 1.85 -8.60 19.52
CA GLU A 99 3.26 -8.88 19.84
C GLU A 99 3.55 -10.38 19.94
N GLU A 100 2.65 -11.15 20.54
CA GLU A 100 2.75 -12.61 20.58
C GLU A 100 2.74 -13.21 19.18
N LEU A 101 1.81 -12.77 18.31
CA LEU A 101 1.74 -13.19 16.92
C LEU A 101 3.01 -12.84 16.13
N GLU A 102 3.56 -11.64 16.31
CA GLU A 102 4.85 -11.27 15.73
C GLU A 102 5.99 -12.13 16.22
N GLY A 103 6.02 -12.40 17.54
CA GLY A 103 7.06 -13.19 18.19
C GLY A 103 7.10 -14.65 17.75
N ARG A 104 6.05 -15.15 17.10
CA ARG A 104 6.04 -16.49 16.48
C ARG A 104 6.93 -16.57 15.24
N LEU A 105 7.25 -15.44 14.62
CA LEU A 105 8.04 -15.40 13.37
C LEU A 105 9.45 -14.88 13.64
N ASP A 106 10.44 -15.55 13.04
CA ASP A 106 11.82 -15.07 13.01
C ASP A 106 12.04 -14.21 11.76
N TRP A 107 12.01 -12.89 11.96
CA TRP A 107 12.19 -11.89 10.90
C TRP A 107 13.61 -11.85 10.30
N SER A 108 14.59 -12.52 10.92
CA SER A 108 15.91 -12.69 10.32
C SER A 108 15.93 -13.76 9.22
N LYS A 109 14.87 -14.57 9.15
CA LYS A 109 14.72 -15.69 8.21
C LYS A 109 13.63 -15.40 7.17
N PRO A 110 13.61 -16.16 6.06
CA PRO A 110 12.55 -16.07 5.06
C PRO A 110 11.15 -16.27 5.66
N ILE A 111 10.28 -15.27 5.55
CA ILE A 111 8.95 -15.26 6.18
C ILE A 111 7.99 -16.26 5.53
N LEU A 112 8.09 -16.50 4.22
CA LEU A 112 7.13 -17.34 3.50
C LEU A 112 7.06 -18.78 4.04
N ASN A 113 8.16 -19.31 4.60
CA ASN A 113 8.23 -20.64 5.18
C ASN A 113 7.81 -20.71 6.66
N GLN A 114 7.38 -19.60 7.24
CA GLN A 114 6.99 -19.49 8.65
C GLN A 114 5.50 -19.13 8.81
N LEU A 115 4.78 -18.85 7.71
CA LEU A 115 3.38 -18.40 7.76
C LEU A 115 2.41 -19.44 8.33
N ASP A 116 2.80 -20.71 8.42
CA ASP A 116 2.03 -21.75 9.10
C ASP A 116 1.91 -21.49 10.62
N LEU A 117 2.91 -20.85 11.24
CA LEU A 117 2.92 -20.53 12.68
C LEU A 117 1.86 -19.51 13.09
N ILE A 118 1.37 -18.73 12.13
CA ILE A 118 0.36 -17.69 12.32
C ILE A 118 -0.94 -17.99 11.57
N ALA A 119 -1.07 -19.16 10.93
CA ALA A 119 -2.17 -19.44 10.01
C ALA A 119 -3.58 -19.21 10.58
N PRO A 120 -3.91 -19.60 11.83
CA PRO A 120 -5.22 -19.33 12.43
C PRO A 120 -5.55 -17.84 12.61
N HIS A 121 -4.53 -16.97 12.59
CA HIS A 121 -4.64 -15.53 12.86
C HIS A 121 -3.98 -14.69 11.76
N TYR A 122 -3.81 -15.27 10.56
CA TYR A 122 -3.09 -14.64 9.45
C TYR A 122 -3.67 -13.27 9.08
N ASP A 123 -5.00 -13.17 8.98
CA ASP A 123 -5.69 -11.93 8.61
C ASP A 123 -5.36 -10.78 9.57
N LYS A 124 -5.38 -11.06 10.90
CA LYS A 124 -5.03 -10.07 11.92
C LYS A 124 -3.56 -9.68 11.85
N TRP A 125 -2.67 -10.66 11.70
CA TRP A 125 -1.22 -10.42 11.59
C TRP A 125 -0.87 -9.58 10.35
N MET A 126 -1.49 -9.90 9.21
CA MET A 126 -1.26 -9.24 7.93
C MET A 126 -1.76 -7.78 7.93
N ASN A 127 -2.96 -7.54 8.49
CA ASN A 127 -3.54 -6.19 8.59
C ASN A 127 -2.92 -5.32 9.69
N THR A 128 -1.93 -5.85 10.41
CA THR A 128 -1.16 -5.09 11.40
C THR A 128 0.18 -4.69 10.78
N ALA A 129 0.24 -3.48 10.22
CA ALA A 129 1.42 -2.99 9.53
C ALA A 129 2.64 -2.86 10.46
N VAL A 130 3.84 -3.05 9.89
CA VAL A 130 5.12 -2.92 10.58
C VAL A 130 6.10 -2.04 9.77
N TYR A 131 7.10 -1.47 10.44
CA TYR A 131 8.11 -0.58 9.85
C TYR A 131 9.50 -1.24 9.88
N ARG A 132 9.67 -2.32 9.13
CA ARG A 132 10.94 -3.08 9.08
C ARG A 132 11.24 -3.59 7.67
N LYS A 133 12.29 -4.38 7.48
CA LYS A 133 12.53 -5.10 6.22
C LYS A 133 12.05 -6.54 6.34
N CYS A 134 11.63 -7.12 5.23
CA CYS A 134 11.17 -8.51 5.16
C CYS A 134 11.97 -9.26 4.09
N ARG A 135 12.45 -10.47 4.44
CA ARG A 135 12.94 -11.44 3.47
C ARG A 135 11.85 -12.46 3.18
N ILE A 136 11.47 -12.65 1.92
CA ILE A 136 10.38 -13.56 1.55
C ILE A 136 10.91 -14.98 1.32
N PHE A 137 11.96 -15.11 0.51
CA PHE A 137 12.50 -16.38 0.04
C PHE A 137 13.90 -16.67 0.59
N ALA A 138 14.17 -17.96 0.83
CA ALA A 138 15.51 -18.43 1.14
C ALA A 138 16.44 -18.30 -0.08
N ASN A 139 15.93 -18.60 -1.27
CA ASN A 139 16.67 -18.51 -2.51
C ASN A 139 16.93 -17.03 -2.90
N PRO A 140 18.19 -16.59 -3.09
CA PRO A 140 18.51 -15.20 -3.42
C PRO A 140 17.94 -14.72 -4.76
N LEU A 141 17.81 -15.61 -5.75
CA LEU A 141 17.25 -15.25 -7.06
C LEU A 141 15.73 -15.00 -6.95
N LEU A 142 15.02 -15.89 -6.25
CA LEU A 142 13.59 -15.68 -5.98
C LEU A 142 13.36 -14.42 -5.16
N GLU A 143 14.20 -14.17 -4.15
CA GLU A 143 14.14 -12.95 -3.35
C GLU A 143 14.38 -11.70 -4.21
N SER A 144 15.40 -11.72 -5.08
CA SER A 144 15.67 -10.61 -5.99
C SER A 144 14.52 -10.35 -6.96
N ALA A 145 13.82 -11.40 -7.40
CA ALA A 145 12.65 -11.28 -8.28
C ALA A 145 11.43 -10.64 -7.59
N THR A 146 11.46 -10.48 -6.26
CA THR A 146 10.41 -9.75 -5.52
C THR A 146 10.58 -8.24 -5.59
N TYR A 147 11.77 -7.74 -5.93
CA TYR A 147 12.04 -6.31 -5.97
C TYR A 147 11.66 -5.72 -7.33
N THR A 148 10.64 -4.87 -7.33
CA THR A 148 10.19 -4.12 -8.49
C THR A 148 10.20 -2.63 -8.16
N PRO A 149 11.27 -1.88 -8.49
CA PRO A 149 11.25 -0.43 -8.38
C PRO A 149 10.15 0.18 -9.24
N TRP A 150 9.47 1.22 -8.74
CA TRP A 150 8.31 1.83 -9.42
C TRP A 150 8.57 2.21 -10.88
N TYR A 151 9.76 2.72 -11.21
CA TYR A 151 10.11 3.17 -12.56
C TYR A 151 10.29 2.03 -13.55
N PHE A 152 10.47 0.79 -13.09
CA PHE A 152 10.61 -0.37 -13.95
C PHE A 152 9.29 -0.67 -14.69
N VAL A 153 8.15 -0.45 -14.03
CA VAL A 153 6.81 -0.65 -14.60
C VAL A 153 6.56 0.24 -15.81
N PRO A 154 6.70 1.59 -15.78
CA PRO A 154 6.55 2.43 -16.96
C PRO A 154 7.62 2.16 -18.02
N ILE A 155 8.88 1.88 -17.65
CA ILE A 155 9.93 1.52 -18.64
C ILE A 155 9.51 0.30 -19.46
N PHE A 156 8.87 -0.69 -18.83
CA PHE A 156 8.39 -1.88 -19.51
C PHE A 156 7.11 -1.61 -20.32
N TRP A 157 6.11 -0.98 -19.70
CA TRP A 157 4.76 -0.90 -20.27
C TRP A 157 4.57 0.25 -21.26
N VAL A 158 5.26 1.38 -21.11
CA VAL A 158 5.10 2.53 -22.02
C VAL A 158 5.49 2.16 -23.46
N PRO A 159 6.65 1.52 -23.75
CA PRO A 159 6.99 1.11 -25.10
C PRO A 159 5.97 0.14 -25.71
N ILE A 160 5.44 -0.80 -24.91
CA ILE A 160 4.42 -1.76 -25.37
C ILE A 160 3.13 -1.04 -25.72
N ILE A 161 2.63 -0.16 -24.84
CA ILE A 161 1.40 0.62 -25.05
C ILE A 161 1.53 1.51 -26.28
N LEU A 162 2.67 2.20 -26.46
CA LEU A 162 2.91 3.04 -27.63
C LEU A 162 2.98 2.21 -28.90
N TYR A 163 3.71 1.10 -28.90
CA TYR A 163 3.81 0.21 -30.04
C TYR A 163 2.44 -0.36 -30.44
N THR A 164 1.68 -0.92 -29.50
CA THR A 164 0.36 -1.48 -29.81
C THR A 164 -0.62 -0.39 -30.21
N GLY A 165 -0.63 0.77 -29.55
CA GLY A 165 -1.49 1.89 -29.90
C GLY A 165 -1.21 2.45 -31.29
N ILE A 166 0.06 2.67 -31.64
CA ILE A 166 0.44 3.20 -32.96
C ILE A 166 0.12 2.18 -34.06
N THR A 167 0.53 0.92 -33.90
CA THR A 167 0.28 -0.12 -34.91
C THR A 167 -1.20 -0.34 -35.13
N GLN A 168 -2.01 -0.41 -34.07
CA GLN A 168 -3.47 -0.56 -34.19
C GLN A 168 -4.12 0.68 -34.83
N TYR A 169 -3.65 1.88 -34.54
CA TYR A 169 -4.14 3.10 -35.19
C TYR A 169 -3.82 3.09 -36.69
N LEU A 170 -2.62 2.69 -37.08
CA LEU A 170 -2.24 2.56 -38.49
C LEU A 170 -3.03 1.46 -39.20
N GLU A 171 -3.24 0.31 -38.56
CA GLU A 171 -3.98 -0.85 -39.12
C GLU A 171 -5.48 -0.58 -39.31
N HIS A 172 -6.09 0.24 -38.45
CA HIS A 172 -7.54 0.39 -38.41
C HIS A 172 -8.05 1.78 -38.79
N VAL A 173 -7.26 2.85 -38.60
CA VAL A 173 -7.71 4.23 -38.83
C VAL A 173 -6.98 4.86 -40.01
N ALA A 174 -5.65 4.73 -40.05
CA ALA A 174 -4.80 5.34 -41.09
C ALA A 174 -4.38 4.37 -42.21
N CYS A 175 -5.10 3.25 -42.38
CA CYS A 175 -4.76 2.21 -43.35
C CYS A 175 -5.07 2.54 -44.81
N GLY A 176 -5.83 3.61 -45.08
CA GLY A 176 -6.20 4.03 -46.44
C GLY A 176 -6.88 2.91 -47.23
N ASP A 177 -6.49 2.74 -48.50
CA ASP A 177 -7.06 1.69 -49.36
C ASP A 177 -6.56 0.28 -49.01
N VAL A 178 -5.64 0.15 -48.05
CA VAL A 178 -4.98 -1.11 -47.68
C VAL A 178 -5.59 -1.74 -46.41
N CYS A 179 -6.71 -1.20 -45.90
CA CYS A 179 -7.38 -1.73 -44.72
C CYS A 179 -7.84 -3.18 -44.95
N GLN A 180 -7.19 -4.14 -44.27
CA GLN A 180 -7.61 -5.54 -44.30
C GLN A 180 -8.83 -5.83 -43.41
N GLN A 181 -9.19 -4.89 -42.53
CA GLN A 181 -10.33 -4.98 -41.62
C GLN A 181 -11.25 -3.77 -41.81
N ILE A 182 -12.45 -3.81 -41.23
CA ILE A 182 -13.39 -2.68 -41.27
C ILE A 182 -12.69 -1.44 -40.70
N PRO A 183 -12.54 -0.36 -41.49
CA PRO A 183 -11.86 0.84 -41.02
C PRO A 183 -12.66 1.50 -39.89
N LEU A 184 -11.93 2.02 -38.91
CA LEU A 184 -12.45 2.79 -37.80
C LEU A 184 -12.25 4.28 -38.06
N THR A 185 -13.25 5.07 -37.70
CA THR A 185 -13.07 6.51 -37.51
C THR A 185 -12.19 6.79 -36.28
N ASN A 186 -11.59 7.98 -36.20
CA ASN A 186 -10.85 8.44 -35.02
C ASN A 186 -11.68 8.31 -33.72
N LEU A 187 -12.97 8.67 -33.77
CA LEU A 187 -13.85 8.60 -32.60
C LEU A 187 -14.11 7.16 -32.15
N GLN A 188 -14.29 6.22 -33.08
CA GLN A 188 -14.48 4.80 -32.74
C GLN A 188 -13.20 4.21 -32.13
N TYR A 189 -12.03 4.56 -32.67
CA TYR A 189 -10.76 4.14 -32.09
C TYR A 189 -10.60 4.65 -30.64
N ILE A 190 -10.80 5.96 -30.42
CA ILE A 190 -10.76 6.57 -29.09
C ILE A 190 -11.78 5.91 -28.15
N TYR A 191 -12.99 5.64 -28.63
CA TYR A 191 -14.02 4.94 -27.86
C TYR A 191 -13.53 3.58 -27.35
N HIS A 192 -12.89 2.76 -28.19
CA HIS A 192 -12.37 1.46 -27.76
C HIS A 192 -11.21 1.58 -26.77
N VAL A 193 -10.34 2.58 -26.92
CA VAL A 193 -9.27 2.86 -25.95
C VAL A 193 -9.88 3.27 -24.59
N VAL A 194 -10.85 4.20 -24.59
CA VAL A 194 -11.53 4.66 -23.38
C VAL A 194 -12.31 3.52 -22.72
N LEU A 195 -13.00 2.68 -23.51
CA LEU A 195 -13.66 1.48 -23.02
C LEU A 195 -12.67 0.56 -22.30
N GLY A 196 -11.46 0.39 -22.84
CA GLY A 196 -10.38 -0.34 -22.20
C GLY A 196 -10.00 0.21 -20.82
N VAL A 197 -9.84 1.54 -20.72
CA VAL A 197 -9.55 2.21 -19.44
C VAL A 197 -10.70 2.00 -18.45
N LEU A 198 -11.96 2.12 -18.88
CA LEU A 198 -13.12 1.90 -18.02
C LEU A 198 -13.21 0.45 -17.53
N ILE A 199 -12.94 -0.53 -18.41
CA ILE A 199 -12.83 -1.95 -18.03
C ILE A 199 -11.74 -2.13 -16.99
N TRP A 200 -10.59 -1.46 -17.13
CA TRP A 200 -9.54 -1.52 -16.12
C TRP A 200 -10.04 -1.02 -14.76
N THR A 201 -10.77 0.10 -14.69
CA THR A 201 -11.27 0.58 -13.38
C THR A 201 -12.17 -0.45 -12.68
N ALA A 202 -12.95 -1.22 -13.45
CA ALA A 202 -13.75 -2.31 -12.91
C ALA A 202 -12.86 -3.47 -12.44
N LEU A 203 -11.87 -3.86 -13.24
CA LEU A 203 -10.89 -4.91 -12.88
C LEU A 203 -10.08 -4.54 -11.65
N GLU A 204 -9.61 -3.30 -11.53
CA GLU A 204 -8.94 -2.76 -10.36
C GLU A 204 -9.78 -3.02 -9.10
N TYR A 205 -11.03 -2.57 -9.11
CA TYR A 205 -11.92 -2.74 -7.97
C TYR A 205 -12.19 -4.22 -7.68
N THR A 206 -12.46 -5.04 -8.70
CA THR A 206 -12.83 -6.44 -8.52
C THR A 206 -11.66 -7.28 -8.01
N ILE A 207 -10.47 -7.09 -8.57
CA ILE A 207 -9.24 -7.77 -8.15
C ILE A 207 -8.89 -7.31 -6.74
N HIS A 208 -8.90 -6.00 -6.47
CA HIS A 208 -8.53 -5.50 -5.15
C HIS A 208 -9.47 -6.03 -4.07
N ARG A 209 -10.78 -6.04 -4.31
CA ARG A 209 -11.76 -6.51 -3.32
C ARG A 209 -11.81 -8.02 -3.15
N TRP A 210 -11.92 -8.78 -4.24
CA TRP A 210 -12.25 -10.21 -4.16
C TRP A 210 -11.05 -11.14 -4.31
N VAL A 211 -9.91 -10.65 -4.80
CA VAL A 211 -8.69 -11.44 -4.97
C VAL A 211 -7.64 -11.02 -3.95
N PHE A 212 -7.33 -9.73 -3.88
CA PHE A 212 -6.30 -9.18 -2.99
C PHE A 212 -6.73 -9.08 -1.52
N HIS A 213 -8.04 -9.04 -1.25
CA HIS A 213 -8.62 -9.10 0.11
C HIS A 213 -9.40 -10.40 0.35
N LEU A 214 -9.06 -11.46 -0.39
CA LEU A 214 -9.61 -12.79 -0.15
C LEU A 214 -9.14 -13.30 1.22
N ASN A 215 -10.07 -13.63 2.13
CA ASN A 215 -9.70 -14.31 3.37
C ASN A 215 -9.24 -15.76 3.07
N PRO A 216 -7.96 -16.10 3.28
CA PRO A 216 -7.44 -17.43 2.96
C PRO A 216 -7.79 -18.51 4.00
N GLY A 217 -8.48 -18.13 5.10
CA GLY A 217 -8.70 -18.98 6.26
C GLY A 217 -7.37 -19.46 6.85
N SER A 218 -7.34 -20.71 7.33
CA SER A 218 -6.12 -21.33 7.87
C SER A 218 -5.34 -22.16 6.84
N SER A 219 -5.69 -22.07 5.55
CA SER A 219 -4.99 -22.83 4.50
C SER A 219 -3.63 -22.22 4.22
N VAL A 220 -2.56 -22.91 4.62
CA VAL A 220 -1.17 -22.42 4.46
C VAL A 220 -0.83 -22.12 2.99
N ILE A 221 -1.34 -22.90 2.04
CA ILE A 221 -1.12 -22.66 0.60
C ILE A 221 -1.79 -21.36 0.18
N MET A 222 -3.04 -21.14 0.57
CA MET A 222 -3.77 -19.91 0.24
C MET A 222 -3.18 -18.70 0.95
N ILE A 223 -2.72 -18.85 2.19
CA ILE A 223 -2.02 -17.80 2.95
C ILE A 223 -0.75 -17.38 2.21
N LYS A 224 0.09 -18.33 1.78
CA LYS A 224 1.31 -18.03 1.02
C LYS A 224 1.01 -17.31 -0.29
N PHE A 225 -0.01 -17.78 -1.02
CA PHE A 225 -0.46 -17.14 -2.26
C PHE A 225 -0.94 -15.70 -2.00
N HIS A 226 -1.85 -15.52 -1.03
CA HIS A 226 -2.40 -14.22 -0.64
C HIS A 226 -1.29 -13.26 -0.19
N PHE A 227 -0.36 -13.73 0.64
CA PHE A 227 0.77 -12.94 1.11
C PHE A 227 1.62 -12.40 -0.04
N LEU A 228 1.88 -13.22 -1.06
CA LEU A 228 2.68 -12.81 -2.22
C LEU A 228 2.00 -11.80 -3.14
N ILE A 229 0.66 -11.83 -3.26
CA ILE A 229 -0.05 -10.96 -4.21
C ILE A 229 -0.48 -9.62 -3.61
N HIS A 230 -0.77 -9.56 -2.30
CA HIS A 230 -1.23 -8.32 -1.64
C HIS A 230 -0.94 -8.28 -0.13
N GLY A 231 -0.90 -9.41 0.55
CA GLY A 231 -0.72 -9.42 2.01
C GLY A 231 0.60 -8.79 2.47
N ILE A 232 1.69 -8.96 1.71
CA ILE A 232 2.95 -8.28 2.00
C ILE A 232 2.83 -6.75 1.92
N HIS A 233 2.00 -6.24 1.02
CA HIS A 233 1.79 -4.81 0.87
C HIS A 233 1.03 -4.23 2.06
N HIS A 234 0.02 -4.94 2.59
CA HIS A 234 -0.63 -4.53 3.85
C HIS A 234 0.30 -4.63 5.06
N LYS A 235 1.15 -5.66 5.09
CA LYS A 235 2.07 -5.88 6.20
C LYS A 235 3.22 -4.88 6.22
N MET A 236 3.77 -4.56 5.05
CA MET A 236 4.94 -3.72 4.83
C MET A 236 4.60 -2.56 3.87
N PRO A 237 3.63 -1.68 4.19
CA PRO A 237 3.11 -0.69 3.23
C PRO A 237 4.15 0.35 2.80
N PHE A 238 5.25 0.46 3.55
CA PHE A 238 6.34 1.40 3.28
C PHE A 238 7.48 0.80 2.45
N ASP A 239 7.42 -0.50 2.09
CA ASP A 239 8.41 -1.13 1.20
C ASP A 239 8.15 -0.75 -0.27
N GLY A 240 8.81 0.34 -0.71
CA GLY A 240 8.69 0.84 -2.07
C GLY A 240 9.26 -0.05 -3.18
N LEU A 241 9.85 -1.21 -2.84
CA LEU A 241 10.28 -2.21 -3.83
C LEU A 241 9.26 -3.34 -4.02
N ARG A 242 8.22 -3.43 -3.18
CA ARG A 242 7.25 -4.54 -3.18
C ARG A 242 5.80 -4.11 -3.22
N GLN A 243 5.56 -2.92 -3.76
CA GLN A 243 4.23 -2.36 -3.90
C GLN A 243 3.67 -2.52 -5.31
N VAL A 244 4.45 -2.17 -6.34
CA VAL A 244 3.98 -2.22 -7.73
C VAL A 244 3.99 -3.64 -8.27
N PHE A 245 3.10 -3.92 -9.22
CA PHE A 245 2.95 -5.28 -9.71
C PHE A 245 4.09 -5.65 -10.70
N PRO A 246 4.84 -6.75 -10.48
CA PRO A 246 6.00 -7.06 -11.32
C PRO A 246 5.60 -7.31 -12.80
N PRO A 247 6.35 -6.81 -13.80
CA PRO A 247 5.92 -6.88 -15.21
C PRO A 247 5.70 -8.28 -15.79
N VAL A 248 6.47 -9.28 -15.33
CA VAL A 248 6.34 -10.67 -15.82
C VAL A 248 4.99 -11.28 -15.42
N PRO A 249 4.60 -11.37 -14.13
CA PRO A 249 3.26 -11.82 -13.75
C PRO A 249 2.17 -10.89 -14.30
N ALA A 250 2.40 -9.58 -14.38
CA ALA A 250 1.47 -8.63 -15.01
C ALA A 250 1.17 -9.00 -16.47
N SER A 251 2.18 -9.41 -17.24
CA SER A 251 2.05 -9.83 -18.64
C SER A 251 1.21 -11.10 -18.78
N ILE A 252 1.41 -12.07 -17.89
CA ILE A 252 0.62 -13.31 -17.85
C ILE A 252 -0.86 -12.98 -17.59
N LEU A 253 -1.13 -12.13 -16.59
CA LEU A 253 -2.50 -11.70 -16.29
C LEU A 253 -3.12 -10.89 -17.43
N SER A 254 -2.34 -10.03 -18.10
CA SER A 254 -2.81 -9.27 -19.27
C SER A 254 -3.28 -10.19 -20.40
N VAL A 255 -2.50 -11.23 -20.72
CA VAL A 255 -2.89 -12.24 -21.73
C VAL A 255 -4.13 -13.02 -21.29
N LEU A 256 -4.21 -13.40 -20.01
CA LEU A 256 -5.37 -14.11 -19.46
C LEU A 256 -6.64 -13.27 -19.58
N PHE A 257 -6.60 -12.01 -19.13
CA PHE A 257 -7.74 -11.10 -19.21
C PHE A 257 -8.10 -10.75 -20.65
N HIS A 258 -7.12 -10.58 -21.55
CA HIS A 258 -7.37 -10.40 -22.97
C HIS A 258 -8.18 -11.56 -23.54
N ASN A 259 -7.73 -12.80 -23.33
CA ASN A 259 -8.42 -13.98 -23.87
C ASN A 259 -9.82 -14.17 -23.28
N MET A 260 -9.99 -13.85 -21.99
CA MET A 260 -11.30 -13.91 -21.32
C MET A 260 -12.29 -12.88 -21.88
N LEU A 261 -11.84 -11.65 -22.13
CA LEU A 261 -12.70 -10.54 -22.58
C LEU A 261 -12.86 -10.48 -24.10
N LYS A 262 -11.94 -11.08 -24.86
CA LYS A 262 -11.93 -11.07 -26.33
C LYS A 262 -13.28 -11.44 -26.97
N PRO A 263 -14.02 -12.48 -26.51
CA PRO A 263 -15.31 -12.84 -27.12
C PRO A 263 -16.41 -11.79 -26.94
N LEU A 264 -16.25 -10.86 -26.00
CA LEU A 264 -17.26 -9.85 -25.63
C LEU A 264 -17.02 -8.50 -26.32
N LEU A 265 -15.95 -8.36 -27.10
CA LEU A 265 -15.45 -7.08 -27.59
C LEU A 265 -15.28 -7.11 -29.12
N PHE A 266 -15.69 -6.05 -29.81
CA PHE A 266 -15.51 -5.90 -31.26
C PHE A 266 -14.03 -5.68 -31.65
N TYR A 267 -13.31 -4.86 -30.89
CA TYR A 267 -11.89 -4.55 -31.13
C TYR A 267 -11.04 -4.85 -29.88
N PRO A 268 -10.91 -6.12 -29.50
CA PRO A 268 -10.32 -6.54 -28.23
C PRO A 268 -8.86 -6.13 -28.08
N ARG A 269 -8.08 -6.07 -29.18
CA ARG A 269 -6.68 -5.61 -29.13
C ARG A 269 -6.56 -4.13 -28.74
N ILE A 270 -7.43 -3.27 -29.30
CA ILE A 270 -7.47 -1.83 -28.98
C ILE A 270 -7.96 -1.60 -27.55
N THR A 271 -9.02 -2.32 -27.16
CA THR A 271 -9.52 -2.30 -25.78
C THR A 271 -8.45 -2.75 -24.78
N THR A 272 -7.67 -3.80 -25.09
CA THR A 272 -6.55 -4.22 -24.23
C THR A 272 -5.47 -3.15 -24.11
N THR A 273 -5.12 -2.45 -25.19
CA THR A 273 -4.21 -1.28 -25.11
C THR A 273 -4.77 -0.23 -24.14
N GLY A 274 -6.07 0.07 -24.20
CA GLY A 274 -6.74 0.96 -23.25
C GLY A 274 -6.68 0.45 -21.80
N SER A 275 -6.90 -0.85 -21.58
CA SER A 275 -6.81 -1.45 -20.25
C SER A 275 -5.38 -1.42 -19.69
N LEU A 276 -4.35 -1.57 -20.53
CA LEU A 276 -2.95 -1.41 -20.13
C LEU A 276 -2.62 0.03 -19.73
N ILE A 277 -3.19 1.03 -20.43
CA ILE A 277 -3.10 2.44 -20.02
C ILE A 277 -3.74 2.64 -18.64
N GLY A 278 -4.93 2.06 -18.43
CA GLY A 278 -5.61 2.08 -17.13
C GLY A 278 -4.76 1.46 -16.03
N TYR A 279 -4.22 0.26 -16.27
CA TYR A 279 -3.33 -0.45 -15.35
C TYR A 279 -2.11 0.36 -14.97
N LEU A 280 -1.36 0.86 -15.96
CA LEU A 280 -0.16 1.65 -15.69
C LEU A 280 -0.50 2.91 -14.89
N THR A 281 -1.61 3.57 -15.22
CA THR A 281 -2.08 4.75 -14.48
C THR A 281 -2.42 4.39 -13.04
N TYR A 282 -3.14 3.28 -12.81
CA TYR A 282 -3.45 2.77 -11.48
C TYR A 282 -2.20 2.48 -10.66
N ASP A 283 -1.24 1.73 -11.21
CA ASP A 283 -0.07 1.26 -10.46
C ASP A 283 0.82 2.45 -10.05
N MET A 284 0.92 3.46 -10.92
CA MET A 284 1.63 4.71 -10.63
C MET A 284 0.87 5.59 -9.62
N ILE A 285 -0.46 5.68 -9.70
CA ILE A 285 -1.26 6.36 -8.67
C ILE A 285 -1.06 5.65 -7.33
N HIS A 286 -1.15 4.33 -7.30
CA HIS A 286 -0.99 3.51 -6.10
C HIS A 286 0.36 3.79 -5.43
N TYR A 287 1.45 3.69 -6.19
CA TYR A 287 2.79 4.00 -5.70
C TYR A 287 2.89 5.43 -5.17
N TYR A 288 2.36 6.41 -5.91
CA TYR A 288 2.43 7.81 -5.54
C TYR A 288 1.61 8.15 -4.29
N VAL A 289 0.46 7.49 -4.06
CA VAL A 289 -0.33 7.74 -2.85
C VAL A 289 0.30 7.16 -1.58
N HIS A 290 1.19 6.18 -1.68
CA HIS A 290 2.00 5.73 -0.54
C HIS A 290 3.21 6.64 -0.31
N HIS A 291 4.02 6.86 -1.36
CA HIS A 291 5.35 7.46 -1.21
C HIS A 291 5.46 8.95 -1.58
N GLY A 292 4.46 9.50 -2.27
CA GLY A 292 4.44 10.90 -2.71
C GLY A 292 3.86 11.85 -1.66
N SER A 293 4.00 13.16 -1.90
CA SER A 293 3.32 14.20 -1.12
C SER A 293 2.43 15.05 -2.05
N PRO A 294 1.21 14.55 -2.40
CA PRO A 294 0.29 15.31 -3.23
C PRO A 294 -0.09 16.66 -2.60
N SER A 295 -0.25 17.70 -3.43
CA SER A 295 -0.65 19.03 -2.96
C SER A 295 -2.04 19.01 -2.34
N ALA A 296 -2.21 19.69 -1.20
CA ALA A 296 -3.50 19.83 -0.54
C ALA A 296 -4.60 20.34 -1.50
N GLY A 297 -5.80 19.78 -1.40
CA GLY A 297 -6.93 20.10 -2.29
C GLY A 297 -6.91 19.38 -3.64
N SER A 298 -5.80 18.72 -4.01
CA SER A 298 -5.76 17.90 -5.22
C SER A 298 -6.56 16.60 -5.09
N TYR A 299 -6.89 16.01 -6.23
CA TYR A 299 -7.51 14.69 -6.29
C TYR A 299 -6.62 13.62 -5.63
N LEU A 300 -5.33 13.59 -5.95
CA LEU A 300 -4.37 12.62 -5.40
C LEU A 300 -4.15 12.82 -3.90
N TYR A 301 -4.28 14.03 -3.37
CA TYR A 301 -4.29 14.27 -1.92
C TYR A 301 -5.49 13.59 -1.25
N THR A 302 -6.66 13.72 -1.87
CA THR A 302 -7.87 13.03 -1.40
C THR A 302 -7.72 11.52 -1.47
N MET A 303 -7.16 10.99 -2.56
CA MET A 303 -6.92 9.56 -2.73
C MET A 303 -5.85 9.02 -1.79
N LYS A 304 -4.77 9.76 -1.50
CA LYS A 304 -3.80 9.39 -0.47
C LYS A 304 -4.45 9.19 0.89
N ARG A 305 -5.24 10.17 1.35
CA ARG A 305 -5.94 10.05 2.64
C ARG A 305 -6.97 8.93 2.66
N TYR A 306 -7.64 8.71 1.53
CA TYR A 306 -8.64 7.65 1.36
C TYR A 306 -8.00 6.25 1.40
N HIS A 307 -6.88 6.06 0.71
CA HIS A 307 -6.17 4.80 0.69
C HIS A 307 -5.35 4.54 1.97
N SER A 308 -4.80 5.57 2.62
CA SER A 308 -4.24 5.40 3.97
C SER A 308 -5.31 4.93 4.96
N ASN A 309 -6.57 5.35 4.80
CA ASN A 309 -7.67 4.84 5.63
C ASN A 309 -7.91 3.33 5.41
N HIS A 310 -7.81 2.87 4.17
CA HIS A 310 -7.86 1.44 3.83
C HIS A 310 -6.76 0.65 4.55
N HIS A 311 -5.52 1.14 4.53
CA HIS A 311 -4.37 0.44 5.13
C HIS A 311 -4.33 0.42 6.66
N PHE A 312 -4.84 1.45 7.32
CA PHE A 312 -4.58 1.65 8.75
C PHE A 312 -5.85 1.67 9.62
N ILE A 313 -7.04 1.68 9.00
CA ILE A 313 -8.31 1.85 9.72
C ILE A 313 -9.38 0.86 9.22
N ASN A 314 -9.73 0.86 7.93
CA ASN A 314 -10.82 0.07 7.36
C ASN A 314 -10.33 -0.82 6.20
N HIS A 315 -9.74 -1.97 6.52
CA HIS A 315 -9.21 -2.93 5.54
C HIS A 315 -10.27 -3.51 4.59
N ASP A 316 -11.54 -3.53 5.02
CA ASP A 316 -12.67 -4.08 4.28
C ASP A 316 -13.44 -3.05 3.42
N LYS A 317 -12.90 -1.84 3.26
CA LYS A 317 -13.50 -0.72 2.51
C LYS A 317 -12.44 0.04 1.71
N ALA A 318 -12.87 0.99 0.89
CA ALA A 318 -11.98 1.85 0.11
C ALA A 318 -11.05 1.08 -0.86
N TYR A 319 -11.63 0.15 -1.61
CA TYR A 319 -10.89 -0.67 -2.56
C TYR A 319 -10.51 0.10 -3.84
N GLY A 320 -11.18 1.22 -4.15
CA GLY A 320 -10.83 2.05 -5.28
C GLY A 320 -9.56 2.87 -5.02
N ILE A 321 -8.52 2.66 -5.84
CA ILE A 321 -7.22 3.35 -5.73
C ILE A 321 -7.13 4.51 -6.72
N SER A 322 -7.48 4.25 -7.98
CA SER A 322 -7.54 5.28 -9.03
C SER A 322 -8.76 6.17 -8.86
N SER A 323 -9.88 5.61 -8.40
CA SER A 323 -11.10 6.37 -8.13
C SER A 323 -12.05 5.69 -7.14
N LYS A 324 -12.93 6.49 -6.52
CA LYS A 324 -13.97 6.04 -5.59
C LYS A 324 -15.24 5.52 -6.28
N LEU A 325 -15.29 5.51 -7.62
CA LEU A 325 -16.51 5.23 -8.39
C LEU A 325 -17.16 3.91 -7.96
N TRP A 326 -16.39 2.83 -7.98
CA TRP A 326 -16.88 1.51 -7.65
C TRP A 326 -17.16 1.32 -6.15
N ASP A 327 -16.46 2.07 -5.28
CA ASP A 327 -16.79 2.10 -3.86
C ASP A 327 -18.18 2.70 -3.59
N TYR A 328 -18.61 3.69 -4.38
CA TYR A 328 -19.99 4.20 -4.32
C TYR A 328 -20.99 3.17 -4.83
N VAL A 329 -20.72 2.55 -5.98
CA VAL A 329 -21.59 1.54 -6.61
C VAL A 329 -21.82 0.36 -5.66
N PHE A 330 -20.76 -0.15 -5.04
CA PHE A 330 -20.79 -1.33 -4.19
C PHE A 330 -20.86 -1.04 -2.69
N ARG A 331 -21.04 0.24 -2.31
CA ARG A 331 -21.20 0.70 -0.92
C ARG A 331 -20.02 0.34 0.00
N THR A 332 -18.80 0.40 -0.52
CA THR A 332 -17.55 0.22 0.23
C THR A 332 -16.80 1.53 0.46
N ILE A 333 -17.49 2.68 0.32
CA ILE A 333 -16.95 4.03 0.58
C ILE A 333 -16.61 4.25 2.07
N VAL A 334 -15.49 4.92 2.35
CA VAL A 334 -15.17 5.42 3.71
C VAL A 334 -15.31 6.94 3.82
N GLN A 335 -15.77 7.39 4.99
CA GLN A 335 -15.74 8.80 5.35
C GLN A 335 -14.41 9.14 6.03
N VAL A 336 -13.52 9.78 5.28
CA VAL A 336 -12.25 10.25 5.83
C VAL A 336 -12.51 11.48 6.70
N LYS A 337 -12.07 11.44 7.97
CA LYS A 337 -12.19 12.55 8.94
C LYS A 337 -11.71 13.86 8.32
N GLN A 338 -12.51 14.92 8.39
CA GLN A 338 -12.05 16.25 8.00
C GLN A 338 -11.08 16.78 9.06
N LEU A 339 -9.95 17.32 8.61
CA LEU A 339 -8.95 17.92 9.49
C LEU A 339 -9.04 19.44 9.34
N GLY A 340 -8.86 20.16 10.44
CA GLY A 340 -8.76 21.63 10.44
C GLY A 340 -7.45 22.17 9.86
N PHE A 341 -6.61 21.30 9.28
CA PHE A 341 -5.31 21.63 8.70
C PHE A 341 -4.95 20.64 7.57
N ASN A 342 -3.97 21.00 6.76
CA ASN A 342 -3.47 20.17 5.67
C ASN A 342 -2.30 19.28 6.14
N LEU A 343 -2.29 18.05 5.65
CA LEU A 343 -1.17 17.13 5.82
C LEU A 343 -0.08 17.43 4.80
N HIS A 344 1.17 17.37 5.22
CA HIS A 344 2.34 17.40 4.35
C HIS A 344 3.16 16.17 4.68
N TRP A 345 3.47 15.33 3.67
CA TRP A 345 4.22 14.09 3.86
C TRP A 345 5.70 14.28 3.51
#